data_AF-A0AAE3XCF9-F1
#
_entry.id   AF-A0AAE3XCF9-F1
#
_cell.length_a   1.000
_cell.length_b   1.000
_cell.length_c   1.000
_cell.angle_alpha   90.00
_cell.angle_beta   90.00
_cell.angle_gamma   90.00
#
_symmetry.space_group_name_H-M   'P 1'
#
loop_
_entity.id
_entity.type
_entity.pdbx_description
1 polymer ?
#
loop_
_entity_poly.entity_id
_entity_poly.type
_entity_poly.pdbx_seq_one_letter_code
_entity_poly.pdbx_strand_id
1 'polypeptide(L)' 'MDELARHLAQAAYELKLAGHAPAQADPEALAALARAALEELIARGLLPDPEPDVGCWSVPRSGLH' A
#
# COMPACT_ATOMS: atom_id res chain seq x y z
N MET A 1 1.77 4.69 -19.22
CA MET A 1 2.06 3.52 -18.36
C MET A 1 1.56 3.84 -16.97
N ASP A 2 1.00 2.87 -16.26
CA ASP A 2 0.52 3.05 -14.89
C ASP A 2 1.70 3.30 -13.94
N GLU A 3 1.66 4.44 -13.25
CA GLU A 3 2.71 4.89 -12.33
C GLU A 3 2.84 3.97 -11.11
N LEU A 4 1.73 3.39 -10.65
CA LEU A 4 1.73 2.41 -9.56
C LEU A 4 2.47 1.14 -9.99
N ALA A 5 2.15 0.62 -11.17
CA ALA A 5 2.81 -0.57 -11.72
C ALA A 5 4.33 -0.35 -11.87
N ARG A 6 4.75 0.85 -12.29
CA ARG A 6 6.17 1.22 -12.40
C ARG A 6 6.86 1.22 -11.04
N HIS A 7 6.23 1.83 -10.03
CA HIS A 7 6.77 1.88 -8.67
C HIS A 7 6.91 0.47 -8.06
N LEU A 8 5.88 -0.37 -8.19
CA LEU A 8 5.91 -1.74 -7.67
C LEU A 8 6.94 -2.62 -8.37
N ALA A 9 7.12 -2.45 -9.69
CA ALA A 9 8.17 -3.15 -10.43
C ALA A 9 9.57 -2.76 -9.96
N GLN A 10 9.80 -1.47 -9.68
CA GLN A 10 11.06 -0.98 -9.12
C GLN A 10 11.33 -1.56 -7.73
N ALA A 11 10.34 -1.54 -6.84
CA ALA A 11 10.46 -2.11 -5.49
C ALA A 11 10.75 -3.62 -5.53
N ALA A 12 10.09 -4.37 -6.41
CA ALA A 12 10.34 -5.79 -6.59
C ALA A 12 11.76 -6.08 -7.11
N TYR A 13 12.30 -5.21 -7.96
CA TYR A 13 13.68 -5.31 -8.44
C TYR A 13 14.68 -5.07 -7.29
N GLU A 14 14.48 -4.02 -6.50
CA GLU A 14 15.35 -3.69 -5.36
C GLU A 14 15.37 -4.80 -4.29
N LEU A 15 14.22 -5.45 -4.08
CA LEU A 15 14.08 -6.61 -3.20
C LEU A 15 14.61 -7.92 -3.81
N LYS A 16 15.20 -7.89 -5.01
CA LYS A 16 15.72 -9.06 -5.75
C LYS A 16 14.65 -10.13 -6.03
N LEU A 17 13.39 -9.74 -6.04
CA LEU A 17 12.24 -10.61 -6.34
C LEU A 17 12.03 -10.77 -7.85
N ALA A 18 12.57 -9.85 -8.66
CA ALA A 18 12.49 -9.93 -10.11
C ALA A 18 13.09 -11.24 -10.64
N GLY A 19 12.27 -12.04 -11.34
CA GLY A 19 12.68 -13.31 -11.95
C GLY A 19 12.50 -14.55 -11.06
N HIS A 20 12.10 -14.39 -9.80
CA HIS A 20 11.75 -15.51 -8.92
C HIS A 20 10.26 -15.80 -8.98
N ALA A 21 9.89 -17.08 -9.03
CA ALA A 21 8.51 -17.47 -8.75
C ALA A 21 8.19 -17.14 -7.28
N PRO A 22 6.98 -16.69 -6.93
CA PRO A 22 6.62 -16.33 -5.55
C PRO A 22 6.90 -17.43 -4.51
N ALA A 23 6.77 -18.69 -4.91
CA ALA A 23 7.03 -19.85 -4.04
C ALA A 23 8.52 -20.07 -3.71
N GLN A 24 9.44 -19.40 -4.43
CA GLN A 24 10.89 -19.54 -4.27
C GLN A 24 11.54 -18.24 -3.78
N ALA A 25 10.76 -17.16 -3.71
CA ALA A 25 11.20 -15.88 -3.18
C ALA A 25 11.40 -15.97 -1.67
N ASP A 26 12.33 -15.16 -1.16
CA ASP A 26 12.46 -14.94 0.26
C ASP A 26 11.12 -14.42 0.84
N PRO A 27 10.53 -15.13 1.83
CA PRO A 27 9.23 -14.76 2.39
C PRO A 27 9.22 -13.35 3.00
N GLU A 28 10.34 -12.91 3.57
CA GLU A 28 10.44 -11.59 4.20
C GLU A 28 10.43 -10.48 3.14
N ALA A 29 11.25 -10.61 2.09
CA ALA A 29 11.20 -9.71 0.94
C ALA A 29 9.81 -9.69 0.26
N LEU A 30 9.16 -10.85 0.13
CA LEU A 30 7.81 -10.94 -0.46
C LEU A 30 6.78 -10.20 0.40
N ALA A 31 6.84 -10.35 1.72
CA ALA A 31 5.98 -9.64 2.66
C ALA A 31 6.21 -8.12 2.62
N ALA A 32 7.47 -7.68 2.49
CA ALA A 32 7.81 -6.27 2.35
C ALA A 32 7.20 -5.64 1.09
N LEU A 33 7.30 -6.31 -0.06
CA LEU A 33 6.68 -5.86 -1.30
C LEU A 33 5.15 -5.81 -1.18
N ALA A 34 4.54 -6.84 -0.58
CA ALA A 34 3.09 -6.90 -0.38
C ALA A 34 2.60 -5.75 0.51
N ARG A 35 3.33 -5.44 1.60
CA ARG A 35 3.02 -4.31 2.47
C ARG A 35 3.04 -2.99 1.69
N ALA A 36 4.12 -2.71 0.98
CA ALA A 36 4.25 -1.48 0.20
C ALA A 36 3.14 -1.32 -0.85
N ALA A 37 2.75 -2.42 -1.50
CA ALA A 37 1.64 -2.42 -2.45
C ALA A 37 0.30 -2.10 -1.79
N LEU A 38 0.01 -2.72 -0.64
CA LEU A 38 -1.24 -2.49 0.09
C LEU A 38 -1.32 -1.05 0.61
N GLU A 39 -0.24 -0.52 1.18
CA GLU A 39 -0.15 0.87 1.65
C GLU A 39 -0.44 1.86 0.51
N GLU A 40 0.15 1.64 -0.66
CA GLU A 40 -0.05 2.53 -1.81
C GLU A 40 -1.47 2.44 -2.40
N LEU A 41 -2.07 1.25 -2.40
CA LEU A 41 -3.47 1.07 -2.81
C LEU A 41 -4.45 1.74 -1.84
N ILE A 42 -4.16 1.69 -0.53
CA ILE A 42 -4.93 2.40 0.50
C ILE A 42 -4.78 3.92 0.31
N ALA A 43 -3.56 4.42 0.14
CA ALA A 43 -3.29 5.85 -0.05
C ALA A 43 -4.00 6.42 -1.30
N ARG A 44 -4.19 5.60 -2.33
CA ARG A 44 -4.94 5.94 -3.56
C ARG A 44 -6.46 5.77 -3.43
N GLY A 45 -6.96 5.29 -2.29
CA GLY A 45 -8.38 5.01 -2.06
C GLY A 45 -8.93 3.81 -2.83
N LEU A 46 -8.07 2.92 -3.31
CA LEU A 46 -8.44 1.71 -4.06
C LEU A 46 -8.72 0.51 -3.15
N LEU A 47 -8.23 0.56 -1.92
CA LEU A 47 -8.55 -0.36 -0.84
C LEU A 47 -9.02 0.41 0.39
N PRO A 48 -9.90 -0.18 1.22
CA PRO A 48 -10.27 0.42 2.49
C PRO A 48 -9.05 0.49 3.41
N ASP A 49 -8.89 1.65 4.06
CA ASP A 49 -7.92 1.79 5.15
C ASP A 49 -8.43 0.98 6.37
N PRO A 50 -7.65 0.02 6.89
CA PRO A 50 -8.03 -0.72 8.08
C PRO A 50 -8.06 0.16 9.35
N GLU A 51 -7.29 1.25 9.38
CA GLU A 51 -7.22 2.20 10.49
C GLU A 51 -7.41 3.62 9.94
N PRO A 52 -8.62 3.96 9.47
CA PRO A 52 -8.86 5.23 8.80
C PRO A 52 -8.59 6.38 9.76
N ASP A 53 -7.63 7.23 9.40
CA ASP A 53 -7.35 8.44 10.18
C ASP A 53 -8.51 9.43 9.98
N VAL A 54 -9.44 9.41 10.94
CA VAL A 54 -10.63 10.27 10.95
C VAL A 54 -10.21 11.70 11.24
N GLY A 55 -9.85 12.44 10.18
CA GLY A 55 -9.42 13.84 10.28
C GLY A 55 -10.50 14.79 10.83
N CYS A 56 -10.13 16.06 11.04
CA CYS A 56 -10.96 17.11 11.66
C CYS A 56 -12.35 17.34 11.00
N TRP A 57 -12.56 16.82 9.79
CA TRP A 57 -13.83 16.82 9.07
C TRP A 57 -14.86 15.78 9.57
N SER A 58 -14.42 14.83 10.40
CA SER A 58 -15.26 13.81 11.04
C SER A 58 -15.84 14.25 12.39
N VAL A 59 -15.32 15.34 12.96
CA VAL A 59 -15.80 15.87 14.24
C VAL A 59 -17.18 16.50 14.02
N PRO A 60 -18.22 16.12 14.79
CA PRO A 60 -19.50 16.81 14.73
C PRO A 60 -19.25 18.30 14.95
N ARG A 61 -19.77 19.17 14.08
CA ARG A 61 -19.71 20.61 14.34
C ARG A 61 -20.31 20.83 15.73
N SER A 62 -19.50 21.32 16.67
CA SER A 62 -19.91 21.52 18.06
C SER A 62 -21.25 22.24 18.04
N GLY A 63 -22.27 21.59 18.60
CA GLY A 63 -23.67 21.97 18.44
C GLY A 63 -23.89 23.46 18.67
N LEU A 64 -24.11 24.21 17.60
CA LEU A 64 -24.78 25.49 17.65
C LEU A 64 -26.27 25.18 17.79
N HIS A 65 -26.67 24.98 19.05
CA HIS A 65 -28.02 25.25 19.52
C HIS A 65 -28.12 26.72 19.90
#